data_AF-A0A367Q603-F1
#
_entry.id   AF-A0A367Q603-F1
#
_cell.length_a   1.000
_cell.length_b   1.000
_cell.length_c   1.000
_cell.angle_alpha   90.00
_cell.angle_beta   90.00
_cell.angle_gamma   90.00
#
_symmetry.space_group_name_H-M   'P 1'
#
loop_
_entity.id
_entity.type
_entity.pdbx_description
1 polymer ?
#
loop_
_entity_poly.entity_id
_entity_poly.type
_entity_poly.pdbx_seq_one_letter_code
_entity_poly.pdbx_strand_id
1 'polypeptide(L)'
;MIKELKSPLRYPGGKQKDIPFLSEVIDRVNKTRSIKEFREPFLGGGSVLLYAVGNLSAELYWGNDAHSLLMDFWCQTQEDVESLCKVVTHLRRAYNGPKHKSPEWTRFRSDYLKMLETLPDNRLHRAAKFFILNRSTSSGTTESGGLTPLAYCDRFTISSIERLRALNGRLKKVSFTCQDYQELIRKPGKNVFIFLDPPYLSAEASKLYGKSGDLHTGFNHGLLAAELRNCSHNWLMTIDNSPRILDLYSWANIYPWEKLYSMTNADGRKSKGGKELLVASFKIATTDLSDTTSTVVFLHSEKADPRKLKSHPLNTEIYGTEDNISDLIESIREKGFFQNNPILVTQQGRGLQIISGHRRCRAAIEAGLDQVPIVRVGSQLSQIEIESRVLDENLHRIKDGVQLLREFEHRKRIETAKAVKGQVTYTNKKYENGKFQTNSSAEEFCDAAARPLGYNGQTLEHGANALIIASELNDKGYIEEAQQIISLVQVKKFDNAWQLAQRQRINKQRNTNAIQGELFLEINERQCYLKGIADTDAEKIISEYGYNHTYLIKLVDLIEKHIGRDNYGWDDTD
;
A
#
# COMPACT_ATOMS: atom_id res chain seq x y z
N MET A 1 25.60 32.28 15.76
CA MET A 1 24.88 31.24 14.99
C MET A 1 23.76 31.89 14.22
N ILE A 2 23.77 31.82 12.89
CA ILE A 2 22.61 32.23 12.09
C ILE A 2 21.50 31.23 12.41
N LYS A 3 20.37 31.73 12.94
CA LYS A 3 19.20 30.91 13.25
C LYS A 3 18.68 30.36 11.92
N GLU A 4 18.70 29.04 11.72
CA GLU A 4 18.17 28.42 10.49
C GLU A 4 16.74 28.90 10.22
N LEU A 5 16.47 29.27 8.96
CA LEU A 5 15.13 29.60 8.51
C LEU A 5 14.28 28.32 8.54
N LYS A 6 13.15 28.37 9.24
CA LYS A 6 12.22 27.24 9.35
C LYS A 6 10.89 27.60 8.74
N SER A 7 10.24 26.62 8.12
CA SER A 7 8.92 26.84 7.56
C SER A 7 7.91 27.23 8.65
N PRO A 8 7.08 28.27 8.43
CA PRO A 8 5.97 28.59 9.32
C PRO A 8 4.78 27.63 9.14
N LEU A 9 4.72 26.92 8.01
CA LEU A 9 3.64 26.02 7.62
C LEU A 9 3.78 24.62 8.24
N ARG A 10 2.66 23.94 8.41
CA ARG A 10 2.58 22.49 8.60
C ARG A 10 2.18 21.88 7.28
N TYR A 11 3.06 21.13 6.65
CA TYR A 11 2.75 20.52 5.35
C TYR A 11 2.86 19.01 5.49
N PRO A 12 1.87 18.22 5.03
CA PRO A 12 2.07 16.78 4.89
C PRO A 12 3.27 16.55 3.95
N GLY A 13 4.09 15.54 4.23
CA GLY A 13 5.34 15.32 3.50
C GLY A 13 6.48 16.33 3.79
N GLY A 14 6.26 17.37 4.59
CA GLY A 14 7.25 18.42 4.82
C GLY A 14 8.61 17.91 5.33
N LYS A 15 9.69 18.32 4.66
CA LYS A 15 11.07 17.83 4.86
C LYS A 15 11.85 18.53 5.97
N GLN A 16 11.19 19.30 6.85
CA GLN A 16 11.86 20.03 7.93
C GLN A 16 12.66 19.13 8.88
N LYS A 17 12.16 17.90 9.15
CA LYS A 17 12.85 16.91 9.97
C LYS A 17 14.02 16.25 9.25
N ASP A 18 13.99 16.30 7.91
CA ASP A 18 14.96 15.65 7.04
C ASP A 18 16.10 16.60 6.64
N ILE A 19 15.99 17.90 6.97
CA ILE A 19 17.01 18.92 6.70
C ILE A 19 18.41 18.53 7.19
N PRO A 20 18.62 18.00 8.42
CA PRO A 20 19.96 17.64 8.87
C PRO A 20 20.70 16.68 7.93
N PHE A 21 19.95 15.81 7.25
CA PHE A 21 20.49 14.89 6.25
C PHE A 21 20.59 15.54 4.87
N LEU A 22 19.50 16.15 4.40
CA LEU A 22 19.45 16.76 3.05
C LEU A 22 20.46 17.89 2.89
N SER A 23 20.74 18.65 3.96
CA SER A 23 21.72 19.72 3.96
C SER A 23 23.12 19.22 3.62
N GLU A 24 23.53 18.07 4.16
CA GLU A 24 24.86 17.50 3.89
C GLU A 24 25.03 17.15 2.40
N VAL A 25 23.98 16.58 1.79
CA VAL A 25 23.98 16.25 0.37
C VAL A 25 24.06 17.53 -0.47
N ILE A 26 23.22 18.52 -0.17
CA ILE A 26 23.16 19.79 -0.90
C ILE A 26 24.48 20.56 -0.76
N ASP A 27 25.05 20.65 0.45
CA ASP A 27 26.30 21.36 0.71
C ASP A 27 27.48 20.75 -0.05
N ARG A 28 27.54 19.43 -0.19
CA ARG A 28 28.59 18.76 -0.97
C ARG A 28 28.46 19.03 -2.46
N VAL A 29 27.24 18.98 -2.99
CA VAL A 29 27.00 19.37 -4.39
C VAL A 29 27.37 20.83 -4.59
N ASN A 30 27.06 21.69 -3.64
CA ASN A 30 27.46 23.10 -3.70
C ASN A 30 28.98 23.28 -3.69
N LYS A 31 29.71 22.57 -2.81
CA LYS A 31 31.18 22.62 -2.75
C LYS A 31 31.84 22.18 -4.05
N THR A 32 31.27 21.17 -4.72
CA THR A 32 31.88 20.56 -5.92
C THR A 32 31.43 21.21 -7.22
N ARG A 33 30.19 21.71 -7.29
CA ARG A 33 29.59 22.21 -8.53
C ARG A 33 29.20 23.69 -8.49
N SER A 34 29.35 24.36 -7.34
CA SER A 34 28.99 25.77 -7.12
C SER A 34 27.58 26.09 -7.61
N ILE A 35 26.59 25.83 -6.77
CA ILE A 35 25.18 26.03 -7.10
C ILE A 35 24.92 27.52 -7.30
N LYS A 36 24.54 27.91 -8.52
CA LYS A 36 24.17 29.30 -8.85
C LYS A 36 22.67 29.52 -8.84
N GLU A 37 21.90 28.47 -9.08
CA GLU A 37 20.44 28.51 -9.03
C GLU A 37 19.91 27.30 -8.24
N PHE A 38 19.06 27.56 -7.24
CA PHE A 38 18.36 26.50 -6.52
C PHE A 38 16.87 26.55 -6.85
N ARG A 39 16.28 25.42 -7.26
CA ARG A 39 14.89 25.34 -7.71
C ARG A 39 14.14 24.24 -6.96
N GLU A 40 12.92 24.52 -6.54
CA GLU A 40 12.01 23.56 -5.90
C GLU A 40 10.66 23.59 -6.64
N PRO A 41 10.45 22.70 -7.64
CA PRO A 41 9.23 22.67 -8.46
C PRO A 41 7.95 22.26 -7.72
N PHE A 42 8.12 21.55 -6.59
CA PHE A 42 7.08 21.07 -5.69
C PHE A 42 7.32 21.66 -4.30
N LEU A 43 7.07 22.97 -4.15
CA LEU A 43 7.51 23.74 -2.99
C LEU A 43 6.86 23.26 -1.69
N GLY A 44 5.54 23.03 -1.69
CA GLY A 44 4.80 22.70 -0.49
C GLY A 44 5.13 23.61 0.71
N GLY A 45 5.64 22.99 1.78
CA GLY A 45 6.07 23.69 2.99
C GLY A 45 7.38 24.48 2.86
N GLY A 46 8.16 24.31 1.79
CA GLY A 46 9.35 25.09 1.47
C GLY A 46 10.53 24.94 2.42
N SER A 47 10.61 23.85 3.19
CA SER A 47 11.68 23.67 4.18
C SER A 47 13.06 23.57 3.53
N VAL A 48 13.17 22.96 2.35
CA VAL A 48 14.46 22.79 1.66
C VAL A 48 14.88 24.09 0.98
N LEU A 49 13.95 24.80 0.33
CA LEU A 49 14.17 26.14 -0.19
C LEU A 49 14.63 27.11 0.90
N LEU A 50 14.00 27.09 2.08
CA LEU A 50 14.39 27.98 3.20
C LEU A 50 15.80 27.65 3.72
N TYR A 51 16.16 26.37 3.77
CA TYR A 51 17.55 25.98 4.06
C TYR A 51 18.49 26.53 2.99
N ALA A 52 18.15 26.38 1.71
CA ALA A 52 18.96 26.87 0.60
C ALA A 52 19.16 28.40 0.67
N VAL A 53 18.08 29.17 0.87
CA VAL A 53 18.11 30.63 1.04
C VAL A 53 18.97 31.06 2.23
N GLY A 54 18.95 30.27 3.32
CA GLY A 54 19.69 30.59 4.54
C GLY A 54 21.18 30.25 4.49
N ASN A 55 21.59 29.28 3.67
CA ASN A 55 22.92 28.65 3.76
C ASN A 55 23.70 28.61 2.44
N LEU A 56 23.04 28.74 1.30
CA LEU A 56 23.70 28.81 0.00
C LEU A 56 23.93 30.27 -0.42
N SER A 57 24.95 30.48 -1.24
CA SER A 57 25.25 31.76 -1.88
C SER A 57 24.81 31.75 -3.34
N ALA A 58 23.62 31.20 -3.63
CA ALA A 58 23.08 31.17 -4.98
C ALA A 58 22.67 32.58 -5.45
N GLU A 59 22.72 32.78 -6.77
CA GLU A 59 22.32 34.02 -7.43
C GLU A 59 20.80 34.12 -7.52
N LEU A 60 20.12 32.99 -7.71
CA LEU A 60 18.67 32.87 -7.80
C LEU A 60 18.14 31.67 -7.01
N TYR A 61 17.01 31.87 -6.34
CA TYR A 61 16.20 30.82 -5.74
C TYR A 61 14.85 30.77 -6.42
N TRP A 62 14.28 29.59 -6.62
CA TRP A 62 12.97 29.43 -7.24
C TRP A 62 12.10 28.47 -6.44
N GLY A 63 10.94 28.93 -5.98
CA GLY A 63 9.90 28.09 -5.40
C GLY A 63 8.66 28.05 -6.29
N ASN A 64 8.19 26.87 -6.63
CA ASN A 64 6.98 26.70 -7.45
C ASN A 64 6.06 25.66 -6.85
N ASP A 65 4.77 25.83 -7.00
CA ASP A 65 3.78 24.80 -6.69
C ASP A 65 2.54 24.98 -7.56
N ALA A 66 1.82 23.89 -7.85
CA ALA A 66 0.55 23.96 -8.55
C ALA A 66 -0.58 24.53 -7.67
N HIS A 67 -0.40 24.53 -6.34
CA HIS A 67 -1.40 25.03 -5.40
C HIS A 67 -1.40 26.57 -5.32
N SER A 68 -2.35 27.21 -6.02
CA SER A 68 -2.45 28.67 -6.10
C SER A 68 -2.53 29.40 -4.75
N LEU A 69 -3.36 28.93 -3.80
CA LEU A 69 -3.46 29.54 -2.47
C LEU A 69 -2.17 29.43 -1.64
N LEU A 70 -1.42 28.32 -1.80
CA LEU A 70 -0.10 28.17 -1.19
C LEU A 70 0.87 29.19 -1.78
N MET A 71 0.83 29.39 -3.11
CA MET A 71 1.68 30.37 -3.77
C MET A 71 1.30 31.80 -3.41
N ASP A 72 0.02 32.13 -3.27
CA ASP A 72 -0.43 33.42 -2.74
C ASP A 72 0.15 33.68 -1.33
N PHE A 73 0.23 32.66 -0.47
CA PHE A 73 0.86 32.76 0.83
C PHE A 73 2.36 33.10 0.76
N TRP A 74 3.12 32.39 -0.08
CA TRP A 74 4.55 32.64 -0.23
C TRP A 74 4.85 33.99 -0.87
N CYS A 75 4.11 34.38 -1.91
CA CYS A 75 4.20 35.69 -2.55
C CYS A 75 3.89 36.81 -1.55
N GLN A 76 2.78 36.72 -0.80
CA GLN A 76 2.45 37.72 0.22
C GLN A 76 3.53 37.80 1.32
N THR A 77 4.08 36.65 1.73
CA THR A 77 5.15 36.58 2.75
C THR A 77 6.43 37.27 2.26
N GLN A 78 6.73 37.19 0.96
CA GLN A 78 7.85 37.90 0.37
C GLN A 78 7.60 39.42 0.26
N GLU A 79 6.41 39.81 -0.19
CA GLU A 79 6.04 41.21 -0.48
C GLU A 79 5.85 42.03 0.80
N ASP A 80 5.00 41.55 1.72
CA ASP A 80 4.70 42.24 2.98
C ASP A 80 4.23 41.24 4.04
N VAL A 81 5.21 40.67 4.75
CA VAL A 81 4.96 39.74 5.85
C VAL A 81 4.34 40.40 7.07
N GLU A 82 4.55 41.71 7.29
CA GLU A 82 4.03 42.39 8.48
C GLU A 82 2.52 42.59 8.36
N SER A 83 2.03 43.00 7.19
CA SER A 83 0.59 43.07 6.94
C SER A 83 -0.06 41.69 7.06
N LEU A 84 0.59 40.64 6.57
CA LEU A 84 0.12 39.27 6.75
C LEU A 84 0.05 38.88 8.24
N CYS A 85 1.10 39.18 9.02
CA CYS A 85 1.13 38.91 10.45
C CYS A 85 0.02 39.66 11.21
N LYS A 86 -0.29 40.91 10.82
CA LYS A 86 -1.39 41.69 11.42
C LYS A 86 -2.75 41.03 11.19
N VAL A 87 -3.07 40.68 9.94
CA VAL A 87 -4.33 40.01 9.59
C VAL A 87 -4.44 38.65 10.28
N VAL A 88 -3.38 37.84 10.21
CA VAL A 88 -3.31 36.52 10.88
C VAL A 88 -3.51 36.64 12.39
N THR A 89 -2.93 37.67 13.03
CA THR A 89 -3.10 37.92 14.47
C THR A 89 -4.55 38.29 14.81
N HIS A 90 -5.22 39.08 13.97
CA HIS A 90 -6.63 39.41 14.13
C HIS A 90 -7.52 38.16 13.99
N LEU A 91 -7.32 37.38 12.91
CA LEU A 91 -8.06 36.13 12.67
C LEU A 91 -7.83 35.11 13.80
N ARG A 92 -6.61 35.05 14.35
CA ARG A 92 -6.29 34.24 15.53
C ARG A 92 -7.16 34.64 16.72
N ARG A 93 -7.19 35.93 17.07
CA ARG A 93 -7.97 36.44 18.22
C ARG A 93 -9.47 36.15 18.08
N ALA A 94 -10.00 36.28 16.87
CA ALA A 94 -11.39 35.95 16.56
C ALA A 94 -11.69 34.44 16.68
N TYR A 95 -10.67 33.58 16.62
CA TYR A 95 -10.84 32.14 16.80
C TYR A 95 -10.88 31.75 18.28
N ASN A 96 -11.88 32.17 19.05
CA ASN A 96 -11.97 31.97 20.51
C ASN A 96 -13.06 30.95 20.93
N GLY A 97 -13.22 29.87 20.16
CA GLY A 97 -14.27 28.88 20.38
C GLY A 97 -14.01 27.89 21.53
N PRO A 98 -14.97 27.00 21.82
CA PRO A 98 -14.85 25.98 22.86
C PRO A 98 -13.63 25.05 22.68
N LYS A 99 -13.02 24.63 23.80
CA LYS A 99 -11.81 23.78 23.82
C LYS A 99 -12.08 22.32 23.45
N HIS A 100 -13.34 21.89 23.47
CA HIS A 100 -13.75 20.52 23.21
C HIS A 100 -14.84 20.47 22.14
N LYS A 101 -15.02 19.31 21.50
CA LYS A 101 -16.11 19.12 20.54
C LYS A 101 -17.45 19.13 21.29
N SER A 102 -18.34 20.02 20.88
CA SER A 102 -19.68 20.20 21.43
C SER A 102 -20.62 20.81 20.37
N PRO A 103 -21.94 20.91 20.61
CA PRO A 103 -22.84 21.66 19.75
C PRO A 103 -22.41 23.13 19.58
N GLU A 104 -21.94 23.78 20.65
CA GLU A 104 -21.43 25.15 20.64
C GLU A 104 -20.18 25.27 19.77
N TRP A 105 -19.27 24.29 19.84
CA TRP A 105 -18.12 24.23 18.94
C TRP A 105 -18.55 24.11 17.48
N THR A 106 -19.55 23.29 17.20
CA THR A 106 -20.04 23.05 15.83
C THR A 106 -20.61 24.33 15.23
N ARG A 107 -21.39 25.08 16.02
CA ARG A 107 -21.91 26.40 15.64
C ARG A 107 -20.78 27.40 15.42
N PHE A 108 -19.90 27.55 16.40
CA PHE A 108 -18.72 28.42 16.30
C PHE A 108 -17.88 28.12 15.05
N ARG A 109 -17.60 26.84 14.77
CA ARG A 109 -16.86 26.40 13.58
C ARG A 109 -17.54 26.86 12.30
N SER A 110 -18.86 26.69 12.21
CA SER A 110 -19.63 27.12 11.05
C SER A 110 -19.59 28.63 10.86
N ASP A 111 -19.76 29.40 11.94
CA ASP A 111 -19.77 30.86 11.89
C ASP A 111 -18.38 31.41 11.55
N TYR A 112 -17.32 30.80 12.09
CA TYR A 112 -15.95 31.18 11.77
C TYR A 112 -15.58 30.90 10.31
N LEU A 113 -15.98 29.75 9.76
CA LEU A 113 -15.76 29.44 8.34
C LEU A 113 -16.49 30.44 7.43
N LYS A 114 -17.74 30.79 7.75
CA LYS A 114 -18.49 31.84 7.03
C LYS A 114 -17.76 33.18 7.11
N MET A 115 -17.26 33.57 8.29
CA MET A 115 -16.47 34.80 8.43
C MET A 115 -15.21 34.77 7.53
N LEU A 116 -14.48 33.65 7.47
CA LEU A 116 -13.34 33.50 6.57
C LEU A 116 -13.72 33.58 5.08
N GLU A 117 -14.96 33.27 4.71
CA GLU A 117 -15.50 33.43 3.36
C GLU A 117 -15.88 34.88 3.04
N THR A 118 -16.17 35.70 4.05
CA THR A 118 -16.46 37.14 3.86
C THR A 118 -15.23 38.04 3.77
N LEU A 119 -14.03 37.49 3.97
CA LEU A 119 -12.79 38.27 3.84
C LEU A 119 -12.62 38.78 2.39
N PRO A 120 -12.03 39.98 2.20
CA PRO A 120 -11.76 40.51 0.87
C PRO A 120 -11.01 39.51 -0.02
N ASP A 121 -11.41 39.41 -1.30
CA ASP A 121 -10.72 38.52 -2.25
C ASP A 121 -9.47 39.18 -2.84
N ASN A 122 -8.44 39.30 -2.00
CA ASN A 122 -7.11 39.73 -2.41
C ASN A 122 -6.03 38.82 -1.81
N ARG A 123 -4.81 38.87 -2.37
CA ARG A 123 -3.71 37.99 -1.98
C ARG A 123 -3.43 38.00 -0.48
N LEU A 124 -3.42 39.17 0.15
CA LEU A 124 -3.19 39.31 1.59
C LEU A 124 -4.18 38.47 2.42
N HIS A 125 -5.46 38.57 2.12
CA HIS A 125 -6.51 37.86 2.85
C HIS A 125 -6.58 36.38 2.48
N ARG A 126 -6.33 36.02 1.21
CA ARG A 126 -6.19 34.61 0.79
C ARG A 126 -5.01 33.93 1.47
N ALA A 127 -3.85 34.60 1.55
CA ALA A 127 -2.67 34.13 2.28
C ALA A 127 -2.96 33.98 3.78
N ALA A 128 -3.65 34.94 4.39
CA ALA A 128 -4.04 34.87 5.80
C ALA A 128 -5.02 33.72 6.07
N LYS A 129 -6.02 33.54 5.18
CA LYS A 129 -6.97 32.42 5.20
C LYS A 129 -6.26 31.08 5.04
N PHE A 130 -5.32 30.97 4.12
CA PHE A 130 -4.50 29.77 3.94
C PHE A 130 -3.72 29.44 5.22
N PHE A 131 -3.02 30.42 5.79
CA PHE A 131 -2.20 30.20 6.98
C PHE A 131 -3.04 29.82 8.21
N ILE A 132 -4.18 30.49 8.45
CA ILE A 132 -5.04 30.16 9.59
C ILE A 132 -5.61 28.74 9.48
N LEU A 133 -6.04 28.32 8.28
CA LEU A 133 -6.53 26.96 8.03
C LEU A 133 -5.40 25.93 8.18
N ASN A 134 -4.21 26.21 7.64
CA ASN A 134 -3.04 25.35 7.78
C ASN A 134 -2.68 25.08 9.25
N ARG A 135 -2.76 26.10 10.11
CA ARG A 135 -2.46 25.97 11.54
C ARG A 135 -3.62 25.37 12.35
N SER A 136 -4.85 25.46 11.85
CA SER A 136 -6.10 25.11 12.58
C SER A 136 -6.75 23.79 12.14
N THR A 137 -6.20 23.12 11.12
CA THR A 137 -6.65 21.80 10.64
C THR A 137 -5.75 20.66 11.13
N SER A 138 -6.29 19.43 11.09
CA SER A 138 -5.48 18.21 11.29
C SER A 138 -4.45 18.09 10.16
N SER A 139 -3.19 17.79 10.50
CA SER A 139 -2.07 17.62 9.56
C SER A 139 -1.78 18.77 8.57
N GLY A 140 -2.44 19.92 8.68
CA GLY A 140 -2.21 21.08 7.81
C GLY A 140 -2.82 20.96 6.41
N THR A 141 -3.82 20.10 6.22
CA THR A 141 -4.47 19.82 4.93
C THR A 141 -5.42 20.91 4.44
N THR A 142 -5.30 22.13 4.99
CA THR A 142 -5.99 23.37 4.55
C THR A 142 -7.46 23.16 4.18
N GLU A 143 -7.80 23.19 2.89
CA GLU A 143 -9.19 23.11 2.38
C GLU A 143 -9.78 21.70 2.46
N SER A 144 -8.95 20.67 2.47
CA SER A 144 -9.36 19.27 2.67
C SER A 144 -9.49 18.88 4.15
N GLY A 145 -9.04 19.75 5.07
CA GLY A 145 -9.03 19.50 6.51
C GLY A 145 -10.20 20.15 7.26
N GLY A 146 -10.80 19.41 8.19
CA GLY A 146 -11.72 20.00 9.17
C GLY A 146 -10.99 20.80 10.25
N LEU A 147 -11.51 22.00 10.57
CA LEU A 147 -11.11 22.75 11.78
C LEU A 147 -11.32 21.89 13.04
N THR A 148 -10.34 21.88 13.95
CA THR A 148 -10.40 21.09 15.20
C THR A 148 -10.16 21.95 16.44
N PRO A 149 -10.81 21.64 17.58
CA PRO A 149 -10.58 22.38 18.84
C PRO A 149 -9.11 22.34 19.28
N LEU A 150 -8.51 21.14 19.23
CA LEU A 150 -7.09 20.89 19.56
C LEU A 150 -6.09 21.66 18.68
N ALA A 151 -6.46 22.07 17.46
CA ALA A 151 -5.51 22.76 16.60
C ALA A 151 -5.25 24.20 17.03
N TYR A 152 -6.25 24.90 17.52
CA TYR A 152 -6.05 26.28 17.90
C TYR A 152 -5.53 26.43 19.32
N CYS A 153 -6.05 25.63 20.26
CA CYS A 153 -5.66 25.73 21.67
C CYS A 153 -4.15 25.49 21.86
N ASP A 154 -3.58 24.51 21.15
CA ASP A 154 -2.20 24.09 21.37
C ASP A 154 -1.28 24.20 20.14
N ARG A 155 -1.82 24.24 18.91
CA ARG A 155 -0.98 24.19 17.69
C ARG A 155 -0.81 25.55 17.00
N PHE A 156 -1.78 26.46 17.08
CA PHE A 156 -1.67 27.80 16.52
C PHE A 156 -1.20 28.84 17.56
N THR A 157 0.09 28.74 17.88
CA THR A 157 0.76 29.56 18.91
C THR A 157 1.25 30.90 18.36
N ILE A 158 1.51 31.88 19.25
CA ILE A 158 2.20 33.14 18.90
C ILE A 158 3.52 32.85 18.19
N SER A 159 4.26 31.81 18.63
CA SER A 159 5.51 31.40 18.00
C SER A 159 5.39 30.99 16.53
N SER A 160 4.19 30.61 16.04
CA SER A 160 3.98 30.37 14.61
C SER A 160 3.92 31.66 13.80
N ILE A 161 3.36 32.73 14.37
CA ILE A 161 3.35 34.06 13.77
C ILE A 161 4.76 34.66 13.83
N GLU A 162 5.51 34.45 14.93
CA GLU A 162 6.92 34.87 14.99
C GLU A 162 7.81 34.15 13.97
N ARG A 163 7.56 32.86 13.70
CA ARG A 163 8.25 32.14 12.62
C ARG A 163 7.94 32.73 11.24
N LEU A 164 6.69 33.12 11.00
CA LEU A 164 6.31 33.82 9.78
C LEU A 164 7.03 35.16 9.68
N ARG A 165 6.97 35.99 10.73
CA ARG A 165 7.64 37.30 10.81
C ARG A 165 9.16 37.20 10.60
N ALA A 166 9.80 36.12 11.05
CA ALA A 166 11.23 35.90 10.87
C ALA A 166 11.67 35.80 9.40
N LEU A 167 10.74 35.62 8.45
CA LEU A 167 11.02 35.61 7.01
C LEU A 167 11.15 37.01 6.40
N ASN A 168 10.89 38.08 7.18
CA ASN A 168 10.93 39.46 6.69
C ASN A 168 12.26 39.80 6.02
N GLY A 169 12.20 40.23 4.75
CA GLY A 169 13.36 40.58 3.94
C GLY A 169 14.28 39.43 3.53
N ARG A 170 14.03 38.19 3.98
CA ARG A 170 14.88 37.01 3.70
C ARG A 170 14.59 36.39 2.34
N LEU A 171 13.38 36.57 1.81
CA LEU A 171 12.94 35.93 0.57
C LEU A 171 13.14 36.79 -0.69
N LYS A 172 13.81 37.95 -0.60
CA LYS A 172 13.92 38.91 -1.72
C LYS A 172 14.53 38.34 -3.01
N LYS A 173 15.39 37.32 -2.92
CA LYS A 173 16.03 36.65 -4.07
C LYS A 173 15.26 35.44 -4.59
N VAL A 174 14.08 35.15 -4.03
CA VAL A 174 13.27 34.01 -4.42
C VAL A 174 12.30 34.43 -5.52
N SER A 175 12.25 33.71 -6.63
CA SER A 175 11.16 33.80 -7.59
C SER A 175 10.09 32.77 -7.21
N PHE A 176 8.89 33.25 -6.86
CA PHE A 176 7.75 32.38 -6.58
C PHE A 176 6.84 32.30 -7.81
N THR A 177 6.50 31.10 -8.26
CA THR A 177 5.61 30.87 -9.41
C THR A 177 4.54 29.82 -9.11
N CYS A 178 3.43 29.90 -9.83
CA CYS A 178 2.34 28.91 -9.78
C CYS A 178 2.17 28.30 -11.17
N GLN A 179 3.11 27.46 -11.58
CA GLN A 179 3.20 26.87 -12.91
C GLN A 179 3.32 25.35 -12.82
N ASP A 180 3.18 24.67 -13.95
CA ASP A 180 3.51 23.26 -14.05
C ASP A 180 5.00 23.01 -13.72
N TYR A 181 5.29 21.92 -13.02
CA TYR A 181 6.65 21.59 -12.58
C TYR A 181 7.62 21.43 -13.76
N GLN A 182 7.13 21.02 -14.94
CA GLN A 182 7.92 20.84 -16.16
C GLN A 182 8.60 22.14 -16.58
N GLU A 183 7.98 23.29 -16.35
CA GLU A 183 8.54 24.59 -16.71
C GLU A 183 9.86 24.84 -15.99
N LEU A 184 9.93 24.58 -14.68
CA LEU A 184 11.16 24.78 -13.90
C LEU A 184 12.23 23.74 -14.21
N ILE A 185 11.84 22.51 -14.54
CA ILE A 185 12.77 21.44 -14.93
C ILE A 185 13.43 21.79 -16.27
N ARG A 186 12.65 22.23 -17.26
CA ARG A 186 13.13 22.52 -18.63
C ARG A 186 13.86 23.85 -18.74
N LYS A 187 13.57 24.80 -17.87
CA LYS A 187 14.13 26.14 -17.98
C LYS A 187 15.67 26.10 -17.98
N PRO A 188 16.35 26.74 -18.94
CA PRO A 188 17.80 26.81 -18.93
C PRO A 188 18.30 27.57 -17.69
N GLY A 189 19.55 27.34 -17.33
CA GLY A 189 20.19 27.99 -16.18
C GLY A 189 21.62 27.50 -16.02
N LYS A 190 22.40 28.18 -15.18
CA LYS A 190 23.80 27.85 -14.93
C LYS A 190 23.92 27.15 -13.59
N ASN A 191 24.62 26.01 -13.54
CA ASN A 191 24.85 25.22 -12.31
C ASN A 191 23.59 25.09 -11.45
N VAL A 192 22.48 24.72 -12.08
CA VAL A 192 21.19 24.59 -11.43
C VAL A 192 21.18 23.33 -10.58
N PHE A 193 20.66 23.46 -9.35
CA PHE A 193 20.29 22.35 -8.49
C PHE A 193 18.77 22.37 -8.26
N ILE A 194 18.12 21.24 -8.53
CA ILE A 194 16.69 21.07 -8.39
C ILE A 194 16.41 20.07 -7.26
N PHE A 195 15.67 20.49 -6.24
CA PHE A 195 15.13 19.59 -5.24
C PHE A 195 13.67 19.25 -5.58
N LEU A 196 13.32 17.97 -5.61
CA LEU A 196 11.99 17.48 -5.95
C LEU A 196 11.39 16.66 -4.81
N ASP A 197 10.16 17.01 -4.44
CA ASP A 197 9.34 16.24 -3.50
C ASP A 197 7.92 16.10 -4.07
N PRO A 198 7.75 15.34 -5.17
CA PRO A 198 6.46 15.22 -5.83
C PRO A 198 5.45 14.49 -4.94
N PRO A 199 4.14 14.51 -5.29
CA PRO A 199 3.17 13.57 -4.76
C PRO A 199 3.69 12.14 -4.74
N TYR A 200 3.53 11.39 -3.63
CA TYR A 200 3.99 9.99 -3.55
C TYR A 200 2.98 9.08 -4.24
N LEU A 201 3.43 7.98 -4.83
CA LEU A 201 2.54 7.02 -5.48
C LEU A 201 1.53 6.43 -4.49
N SER A 202 1.99 6.11 -3.27
CA SER A 202 1.12 5.65 -2.17
C SER A 202 0.07 6.69 -1.72
N ALA A 203 0.30 7.98 -2.01
CA ALA A 203 -0.62 9.05 -1.65
C ALA A 203 -1.83 9.13 -2.59
N GLU A 204 -1.81 8.51 -3.77
CA GLU A 204 -2.97 8.38 -4.67
C GLU A 204 -4.18 7.73 -3.96
N ALA A 205 -3.93 6.85 -2.98
CA ALA A 205 -4.97 6.24 -2.14
C ALA A 205 -5.52 7.17 -1.03
N SER A 206 -4.85 8.29 -0.73
CA SER A 206 -5.06 9.06 0.52
C SER A 206 -5.69 10.45 0.36
N LYS A 207 -5.89 10.96 -0.87
CA LYS A 207 -6.63 12.22 -1.20
C LYS A 207 -6.27 13.43 -0.31
N LEU A 208 -4.97 13.73 -0.13
CA LEU A 208 -4.52 14.67 0.90
C LEU A 208 -4.52 16.17 0.53
N TYR A 209 -4.55 16.55 -0.75
CA TYR A 209 -4.46 17.97 -1.16
C TYR A 209 -5.39 18.36 -2.31
N GLY A 210 -5.70 19.66 -2.36
CA GLY A 210 -6.66 20.27 -3.28
C GLY A 210 -8.10 20.27 -2.73
N LYS A 211 -9.09 20.59 -3.56
CA LYS A 211 -10.51 20.45 -3.19
C LYS A 211 -10.92 19.00 -3.43
N SER A 212 -11.01 18.22 -2.34
CA SER A 212 -11.38 16.80 -2.36
C SER A 212 -10.32 15.83 -2.91
N GLY A 213 -9.04 16.20 -2.87
CA GLY A 213 -7.93 15.32 -3.27
C GLY A 213 -7.53 15.40 -4.75
N ASP A 214 -8.12 16.32 -5.51
CA ASP A 214 -7.96 16.49 -6.96
C ASP A 214 -6.52 16.73 -7.41
N LEU A 215 -5.70 17.38 -6.58
CA LEU A 215 -4.30 17.67 -6.89
C LEU A 215 -3.36 16.44 -6.81
N HIS A 216 -3.82 15.31 -6.24
CA HIS A 216 -3.01 14.09 -6.07
C HIS A 216 -3.55 12.87 -6.82
N THR A 217 -4.78 12.93 -7.32
CA THR A 217 -5.34 11.86 -8.16
C THR A 217 -4.83 12.02 -9.59
N GLY A 218 -4.01 11.08 -10.06
CA GLY A 218 -3.55 11.05 -11.45
C GLY A 218 -2.24 11.79 -11.73
N PHE A 219 -1.38 12.00 -10.72
CA PHE A 219 -0.04 12.54 -10.96
C PHE A 219 0.76 11.58 -11.86
N ASN A 220 1.20 12.06 -13.03
CA ASN A 220 1.89 11.21 -13.98
C ASN A 220 3.38 11.06 -13.64
N HIS A 221 3.69 10.09 -12.77
CA HIS A 221 5.06 9.72 -12.42
C HIS A 221 5.92 9.31 -13.63
N GLY A 222 5.32 8.73 -14.67
CA GLY A 222 6.03 8.37 -15.90
C GLY A 222 6.50 9.60 -16.67
N LEU A 223 5.67 10.64 -16.74
CA LEU A 223 6.03 11.93 -17.34
C LEU A 223 7.15 12.60 -16.54
N LEU A 224 7.04 12.69 -15.20
CA LEU A 224 8.10 13.25 -14.38
C LEU A 224 9.44 12.50 -14.57
N ALA A 225 9.41 11.17 -14.64
CA ALA A 225 10.60 10.37 -14.91
C ALA A 225 11.19 10.69 -16.29
N ALA A 226 10.36 10.85 -17.33
CA ALA A 226 10.81 11.23 -18.67
C ALA A 226 11.43 12.64 -18.71
N GLU A 227 10.84 13.61 -18.00
CA GLU A 227 11.38 14.97 -17.89
C GLU A 227 12.73 14.99 -17.16
N LEU A 228 12.84 14.25 -16.04
CA LEU A 228 14.08 14.17 -15.29
C LEU A 228 15.18 13.40 -16.04
N ARG A 229 14.82 12.45 -16.90
CA ARG A 229 15.77 11.73 -17.76
C ARG A 229 16.41 12.64 -18.79
N ASN A 230 15.66 13.61 -19.28
CA ASN A 230 16.12 14.61 -20.26
C ASN A 230 16.61 15.91 -19.61
N CYS A 231 16.58 16.01 -18.28
CA CYS A 231 17.01 17.19 -17.55
C CYS A 231 18.54 17.27 -17.51
N SER A 232 19.09 18.38 -18.03
CA SER A 232 20.54 18.65 -18.01
C SER A 232 21.07 19.13 -16.66
N HIS A 233 20.17 19.41 -15.70
CA HIS A 233 20.52 20.00 -14.41
C HIS A 233 20.78 18.94 -13.34
N ASN A 234 21.43 19.36 -12.26
CA ASN A 234 21.59 18.49 -11.10
C ASN A 234 20.28 18.44 -10.34
N TRP A 235 19.84 17.25 -9.95
CA TRP A 235 18.61 17.10 -9.22
C TRP A 235 18.68 15.99 -8.18
N LEU A 236 17.93 16.21 -7.09
CA LEU A 236 17.73 15.28 -5.99
C LEU A 236 16.23 15.19 -5.72
N MET A 237 15.71 13.98 -5.64
CA MET A 237 14.30 13.71 -5.43
C MET A 237 14.10 12.77 -4.23
N THR A 238 13.07 13.04 -3.44
CA THR A 238 12.56 12.11 -2.41
C THR A 238 11.22 11.54 -2.85
N ILE A 239 11.04 10.23 -2.79
CA ILE A 239 9.82 9.54 -3.25
C ILE A 239 9.60 8.22 -2.51
N ASP A 240 8.45 7.57 -2.67
CA ASP A 240 8.17 6.27 -2.06
C ASP A 240 9.05 5.14 -2.61
N ASN A 241 9.41 4.20 -1.74
CA ASN A 241 10.08 2.97 -2.16
C ASN A 241 9.04 1.93 -2.63
N SER A 242 8.81 1.88 -3.94
CA SER A 242 7.94 0.89 -4.57
C SER A 242 8.56 0.31 -5.86
N PRO A 243 8.20 -0.92 -6.26
CA PRO A 243 8.70 -1.52 -7.50
C PRO A 243 8.48 -0.64 -8.74
N ARG A 244 7.35 0.07 -8.83
CA ARG A 244 7.06 0.99 -9.93
C ARG A 244 8.02 2.17 -9.97
N ILE A 245 8.32 2.78 -8.83
CA ILE A 245 9.29 3.88 -8.77
C ILE A 245 10.70 3.38 -9.08
N LEU A 246 11.09 2.21 -8.55
CA LEU A 246 12.38 1.59 -8.87
C LEU A 246 12.54 1.34 -10.38
N ASP A 247 11.49 0.91 -11.06
CA ASP A 247 11.48 0.70 -12.51
C ASP A 247 11.59 2.04 -13.29
N LEU A 248 10.73 3.00 -12.96
CA LEU A 248 10.67 4.33 -13.61
C LEU A 248 12.01 5.08 -13.57
N TYR A 249 12.76 4.93 -12.47
CA TYR A 249 14.02 5.62 -12.23
C TYR A 249 15.24 4.70 -12.29
N SER A 250 15.11 3.49 -12.86
CA SER A 250 16.18 2.48 -12.94
C SER A 250 17.45 2.97 -13.66
N TRP A 251 17.34 4.05 -14.44
CA TRP A 251 18.43 4.74 -15.14
C TRP A 251 19.16 5.79 -14.27
N ALA A 252 18.64 6.13 -13.09
CA ALA A 252 19.20 7.13 -12.18
C ALA A 252 19.94 6.48 -10.99
N ASN A 253 20.57 7.30 -10.14
CA ASN A 253 21.18 6.82 -8.90
C ASN A 253 20.09 6.73 -7.82
N ILE A 254 19.79 5.53 -7.35
CA ILE A 254 18.72 5.26 -6.36
C ILE A 254 19.36 4.79 -5.05
N TYR A 255 18.92 5.38 -3.94
CA TYR A 255 19.37 5.05 -2.60
C TYR A 255 18.17 4.81 -1.68
N PRO A 256 18.01 3.59 -1.12
CA PRO A 256 17.03 3.34 -0.07
C PRO A 256 17.27 4.24 1.14
N TRP A 257 16.26 5.00 1.52
CA TRP A 257 16.37 6.00 2.57
C TRP A 257 15.50 5.62 3.77
N GLU A 258 16.17 5.42 4.92
CA GLU A 258 15.51 5.09 6.17
C GLU A 258 15.51 6.28 7.14
N LYS A 259 14.31 6.76 7.46
CA LYS A 259 14.08 7.81 8.45
C LYS A 259 14.10 7.20 9.85
N LEU A 260 15.11 7.50 10.66
CA LEU A 260 15.21 6.99 12.03
C LEU A 260 14.10 7.51 12.97
N TYR A 261 13.45 8.63 12.63
CA TYR A 261 12.48 9.33 13.50
C TYR A 261 10.99 9.13 13.17
N SER A 262 10.59 8.03 12.53
CA SER A 262 9.16 7.70 12.48
C SER A 262 8.67 7.25 13.87
N MET A 263 7.47 7.65 14.30
CA MET A 263 6.89 7.32 15.63
C MET A 263 6.79 5.80 15.90
N THR A 264 7.05 4.95 14.90
CA THR A 264 7.12 3.49 15.02
C THR A 264 8.51 2.96 15.43
N ASN A 265 9.51 3.83 15.61
CA ASN A 265 10.88 3.46 15.97
C ASN A 265 11.23 3.73 17.45
N ALA A 266 10.23 3.90 18.33
CA ALA A 266 10.47 4.02 19.77
C ALA A 266 11.17 2.77 20.36
N ASP A 267 11.10 1.64 19.67
CA ASP A 267 11.65 0.35 20.11
C ASP A 267 13.01 -0.01 19.46
N GLY A 268 13.67 0.94 18.78
CA GLY A 268 15.02 0.74 18.23
C GLY A 268 15.15 -0.27 17.07
N ARG A 269 14.03 -0.76 16.51
CA ARG A 269 14.04 -1.68 15.36
C ARG A 269 14.23 -0.91 14.05
N LYS A 270 15.39 -1.09 13.43
CA LYS A 270 15.68 -0.62 12.05
C LYS A 270 14.77 -1.36 11.05
N SER A 271 13.98 -0.62 10.29
CA SER A 271 13.21 -1.11 9.15
C SER A 271 14.14 -1.49 8.00
N LYS A 272 14.27 -2.81 7.75
CA LYS A 272 15.05 -3.31 6.61
C LYS A 272 14.36 -2.91 5.30
N GLY A 273 14.87 -1.86 4.64
CA GLY A 273 14.52 -1.51 3.26
C GLY A 273 14.30 -0.03 2.97
N GLY A 274 14.17 0.85 3.98
CA GLY A 274 13.80 2.25 3.77
C GLY A 274 12.41 2.40 3.14
N LYS A 275 11.48 3.10 3.81
CA LYS A 275 10.13 3.34 3.25
C LYS A 275 10.14 4.34 2.08
N GLU A 276 11.23 5.09 1.94
CA GLU A 276 11.41 6.13 0.93
C GLU A 276 12.72 5.88 0.16
N LEU A 277 12.84 6.52 -1.00
CA LEU A 277 14.03 6.53 -1.85
C LEU A 277 14.54 7.96 -1.97
N LEU A 278 15.87 8.09 -2.00
CA LEU A 278 16.54 9.23 -2.60
C LEU A 278 16.92 8.84 -4.02
N VAL A 279 16.52 9.65 -5.00
CA VAL A 279 16.86 9.47 -6.40
C VAL A 279 17.61 10.70 -6.89
N ALA A 280 18.75 10.52 -7.56
CA ALA A 280 19.59 11.64 -7.97
C ALA A 280 20.21 11.46 -9.37
N SER A 281 20.43 12.57 -10.08
CA SER A 281 21.20 12.58 -11.34
C SER A 281 22.71 12.44 -11.13
N PHE A 282 23.16 12.37 -9.88
CA PHE A 282 24.57 12.25 -9.52
C PHE A 282 24.76 11.20 -8.43
N LYS A 283 25.99 10.69 -8.33
CA LYS A 283 26.36 9.77 -7.27
C LYS A 283 26.50 10.53 -5.96
N ILE A 284 25.80 10.07 -4.92
CA ILE A 284 26.01 10.45 -3.52
C ILE A 284 27.05 9.47 -2.96
N ALA A 285 28.18 9.95 -2.43
CA ALA A 285 29.22 9.03 -1.96
C ALA A 285 28.79 8.35 -0.65
N THR A 286 29.16 7.08 -0.47
CA THR A 286 28.73 6.24 0.66
C THR A 286 29.28 6.71 2.00
N THR A 287 30.46 7.34 2.01
CA THR A 287 31.05 8.02 3.17
C THR A 287 30.27 9.26 3.60
N ASP A 288 29.30 9.70 2.81
CA ASP A 288 28.53 10.92 3.04
C ASP A 288 27.28 10.66 3.90
N LEU A 289 27.10 9.42 4.36
CA LEU A 289 25.82 8.90 4.87
C LEU A 289 25.96 8.10 6.17
N SER A 290 27.17 8.07 6.76
CA SER A 290 27.50 7.23 7.92
C SER A 290 27.37 7.90 9.28
N ASP A 291 27.20 9.23 9.38
CA ASP A 291 27.36 9.95 10.66
C ASP A 291 26.24 10.92 11.09
N THR A 292 25.06 10.92 10.45
CA THR A 292 23.92 11.67 10.98
C THR A 292 22.61 10.89 10.97
N THR A 293 21.64 11.44 11.69
CA THR A 293 20.41 10.82 12.23
C THR A 293 19.39 10.26 11.23
N SER A 294 19.82 9.84 10.03
CA SER A 294 19.10 8.99 9.09
C SER A 294 20.13 8.14 8.34
N THR A 295 19.93 6.83 8.29
CA THR A 295 20.89 5.91 7.66
C THR A 295 20.40 5.60 6.24
N VAL A 296 21.21 5.89 5.21
CA VAL A 296 21.04 5.22 3.93
C VAL A 296 21.44 3.78 4.17
N VAL A 297 20.49 2.85 4.03
CA VAL A 297 20.75 1.43 4.22
C VAL A 297 21.49 0.95 3.00
N PHE A 298 22.82 1.10 3.01
CA PHE A 298 23.68 0.35 2.12
C PHE A 298 23.66 -1.09 2.57
N LEU A 299 22.77 -1.87 1.97
CA LEU A 299 22.85 -3.31 2.07
C LEU A 299 24.19 -3.69 1.43
N HIS A 300 25.14 -4.15 2.24
CA HIS A 300 26.40 -4.71 1.75
C HIS A 300 26.02 -5.86 0.81
N SER A 301 26.13 -5.63 -0.50
CA SER A 301 25.75 -6.63 -1.48
C SER A 301 26.92 -7.60 -1.66
N GLU A 302 26.73 -8.82 -1.17
CA GLU A 302 27.63 -9.93 -1.49
C GLU A 302 27.30 -10.42 -2.91
N LYS A 303 28.25 -11.08 -3.58
CA LYS A 303 27.95 -11.79 -4.82
C LYS A 303 27.71 -13.26 -4.51
N ALA A 304 26.67 -13.85 -5.10
CA ALA A 304 26.41 -15.28 -5.03
C ALA A 304 26.08 -15.84 -6.40
N ASP A 305 26.35 -17.14 -6.57
CA ASP A 305 25.91 -17.90 -7.72
C ASP A 305 24.37 -18.08 -7.64
N PRO A 306 23.60 -17.54 -8.60
CA PRO A 306 22.14 -17.60 -8.55
C PRO A 306 21.61 -19.04 -8.54
N ARG A 307 22.37 -20.01 -9.11
CA ARG A 307 22.01 -21.44 -9.11
C ARG A 307 22.06 -22.08 -7.72
N LYS A 308 22.76 -21.47 -6.77
CA LYS A 308 22.86 -21.94 -5.37
C LYS A 308 21.79 -21.34 -4.46
N LEU A 309 20.99 -20.40 -4.96
CA LEU A 309 19.92 -19.74 -4.19
C LEU A 309 18.63 -20.56 -4.31
N LYS A 310 18.02 -20.90 -3.17
CA LYS A 310 16.78 -21.67 -3.14
C LYS A 310 15.56 -20.75 -3.14
N SER A 311 14.59 -21.00 -4.01
CA SER A 311 13.30 -20.31 -3.94
C SER A 311 12.57 -20.59 -2.62
N HIS A 312 11.81 -19.61 -2.14
CA HIS A 312 10.97 -19.80 -0.97
C HIS A 312 9.74 -20.64 -1.35
N PRO A 313 9.36 -21.69 -0.57
CA PRO A 313 8.22 -22.56 -0.89
C PRO A 313 6.94 -21.80 -1.21
N LEU A 314 6.61 -20.78 -0.40
CA LEU A 314 5.46 -19.89 -0.60
C LEU A 314 5.41 -19.26 -2.01
N ASN A 315 6.55 -18.88 -2.58
CA ASN A 315 6.57 -18.29 -3.92
C ASN A 315 6.17 -19.32 -4.98
N THR A 316 6.71 -20.53 -4.88
CA THR A 316 6.38 -21.64 -5.79
C THR A 316 4.94 -22.11 -5.62
N GLU A 317 4.45 -22.18 -4.38
CA GLU A 317 3.06 -22.56 -4.05
C GLU A 317 2.04 -21.60 -4.68
N ILE A 318 2.26 -20.29 -4.53
CA ILE A 318 1.31 -19.28 -5.02
C ILE A 318 1.41 -19.14 -6.53
N TYR A 319 2.63 -19.05 -7.07
CA TYR A 319 2.82 -18.58 -8.44
C TYR A 319 3.38 -19.61 -9.43
N GLY A 320 3.74 -20.82 -8.96
CA GLY A 320 4.34 -21.85 -9.79
C GLY A 320 5.71 -21.50 -10.36
N THR A 321 6.15 -22.29 -11.34
CA THR A 321 7.44 -22.16 -12.02
C THR A 321 7.33 -21.55 -13.43
N GLU A 322 6.12 -21.51 -13.99
CA GLU A 322 5.83 -21.07 -15.37
C GLU A 322 5.45 -19.59 -15.40
N ASP A 323 6.45 -18.74 -15.28
CA ASP A 323 6.27 -17.28 -15.34
C ASP A 323 6.92 -16.73 -16.61
N ASN A 324 6.30 -15.81 -17.34
CA ASN A 324 7.01 -15.17 -18.45
C ASN A 324 7.99 -14.14 -17.87
N ILE A 325 9.29 -14.34 -18.14
CA ILE A 325 10.38 -13.46 -17.69
C ILE A 325 11.26 -12.99 -18.86
N SER A 326 10.77 -13.13 -20.10
CA SER A 326 11.54 -12.81 -21.32
C SER A 326 12.12 -11.41 -21.28
N ASP A 327 11.31 -10.42 -20.88
CA ASP A 327 11.72 -9.01 -20.74
C ASP A 327 12.86 -8.84 -19.71
N LEU A 328 12.81 -9.60 -18.60
CA LEU A 328 13.88 -9.56 -17.59
C LEU A 328 15.17 -10.21 -18.12
N ILE A 329 15.05 -11.31 -18.87
CA ILE A 329 16.21 -11.99 -19.45
C ILE A 329 16.90 -11.05 -20.45
N GLU A 330 16.13 -10.45 -21.36
CA GLU A 330 16.64 -9.50 -22.34
C GLU A 330 17.29 -8.30 -21.65
N SER A 331 16.61 -7.70 -20.67
CA SER A 331 17.16 -6.58 -19.91
C SER A 331 18.47 -6.94 -19.18
N ILE A 332 18.58 -8.14 -18.62
CA ILE A 332 19.80 -8.60 -17.94
C ILE A 332 20.92 -8.87 -18.96
N ARG A 333 20.61 -9.42 -20.13
CA ARG A 333 21.59 -9.66 -21.21
C ARG A 333 22.16 -8.35 -21.76
N GLU A 334 21.33 -7.32 -21.91
CA GLU A 334 21.76 -6.01 -22.42
C GLU A 334 22.52 -5.18 -21.39
N LYS A 335 22.03 -5.12 -20.15
CA LYS A 335 22.46 -4.12 -19.14
C LYS A 335 23.22 -4.73 -17.96
N GLY A 336 23.31 -6.06 -17.89
CA GLY A 336 23.76 -6.77 -16.71
C GLY A 336 22.72 -6.79 -15.59
N PHE A 337 23.09 -7.38 -14.45
CA PHE A 337 22.17 -7.47 -13.31
C PHE A 337 21.97 -6.11 -12.62
N PHE A 338 20.75 -5.86 -12.15
CA PHE A 338 20.34 -4.65 -11.42
C PHE A 338 21.15 -4.43 -10.14
N GLN A 339 22.28 -3.70 -10.22
CA GLN A 339 23.20 -3.51 -9.08
C GLN A 339 22.53 -2.85 -7.87
N ASN A 340 21.55 -1.98 -8.10
CA ASN A 340 20.81 -1.25 -7.07
C ASN A 340 19.59 -2.01 -6.54
N ASN A 341 19.30 -3.22 -7.06
CA ASN A 341 18.17 -4.05 -6.64
C ASN A 341 18.61 -5.52 -6.43
N PRO A 342 19.43 -5.80 -5.40
CA PRO A 342 19.95 -7.13 -5.13
C PRO A 342 18.86 -8.12 -4.73
N ILE A 343 19.18 -9.41 -4.84
CA ILE A 343 18.31 -10.49 -4.35
C ILE A 343 18.41 -10.55 -2.83
N LEU A 344 17.28 -10.42 -2.14
CA LEU A 344 17.23 -10.56 -0.70
C LEU A 344 17.16 -12.03 -0.32
N VAL A 345 18.06 -12.48 0.55
CA VAL A 345 18.17 -13.88 0.97
C VAL A 345 18.18 -14.00 2.49
N THR A 346 17.73 -15.14 3.03
CA THR A 346 17.92 -15.53 4.43
C THR A 346 18.73 -16.82 4.53
N GLN A 347 19.37 -17.04 5.68
CA GLN A 347 20.07 -18.28 5.96
C GLN A 347 19.05 -19.35 6.38
N GLN A 348 18.99 -20.47 5.66
CA GLN A 348 18.18 -21.62 6.01
C GLN A 348 19.04 -22.89 6.02
N GLY A 349 19.38 -23.37 7.22
CA GLY A 349 20.35 -24.45 7.39
C GLY A 349 21.70 -24.08 6.78
N ARG A 350 22.23 -24.93 5.87
CA ARG A 350 23.48 -24.68 5.14
C ARG A 350 23.32 -23.87 3.85
N GLY A 351 22.07 -23.55 3.45
CA GLY A 351 21.78 -22.87 2.19
C GLY A 351 21.25 -21.45 2.36
N LEU A 352 21.21 -20.71 1.25
CA LEU A 352 20.55 -19.41 1.14
C LEU A 352 19.18 -19.58 0.49
N GLN A 353 18.16 -18.98 1.11
CA GLN A 353 16.79 -18.96 0.59
C GLN A 353 16.41 -17.55 0.16
N ILE A 354 15.82 -17.40 -1.02
CA ILE A 354 15.38 -16.12 -1.59
C ILE A 354 14.12 -15.66 -0.88
N ILE A 355 14.14 -14.47 -0.29
CA ILE A 355 12.97 -13.77 0.25
C ILE A 355 12.42 -12.81 -0.78
N SER A 356 13.30 -12.15 -1.53
CA SER A 356 12.91 -11.30 -2.65
C SER A 356 13.90 -11.40 -3.80
N GLY A 357 13.40 -11.37 -5.02
CA GLY A 357 14.12 -11.39 -6.27
C GLY A 357 13.96 -12.70 -7.03
N HIS A 358 12.92 -13.51 -6.76
CA HIS A 358 12.76 -14.84 -7.39
C HIS A 358 12.80 -14.79 -8.92
N ARG A 359 12.02 -13.88 -9.53
CA ARG A 359 12.00 -13.68 -11.00
C ARG A 359 13.34 -13.19 -11.53
N ARG A 360 13.99 -12.26 -10.82
CA ARG A 360 15.32 -11.72 -11.20
C ARG A 360 16.41 -12.78 -11.11
N CYS A 361 16.36 -13.63 -10.07
CA CYS A 361 17.26 -14.75 -9.90
C CYS A 361 17.12 -15.75 -11.05
N ARG A 362 15.87 -16.10 -11.41
CA ARG A 362 15.62 -17.00 -12.54
C ARG A 362 16.07 -16.41 -13.87
N ALA A 363 15.76 -15.15 -14.11
CA ALA A 363 16.20 -14.43 -15.30
C ALA A 363 17.73 -14.35 -15.39
N ALA A 364 18.43 -14.18 -14.27
CA ALA A 364 19.88 -14.21 -14.23
C ALA A 364 20.46 -15.58 -14.59
N ILE A 365 19.84 -16.67 -14.12
CA ILE A 365 20.24 -18.05 -14.49
C ILE A 365 20.05 -18.25 -16.01
N GLU A 366 18.88 -17.89 -16.55
CA GLU A 366 18.55 -18.04 -17.97
C GLU A 366 19.35 -17.07 -18.88
N ALA A 367 19.79 -15.94 -18.34
CA ALA A 367 20.70 -15.01 -19.01
C ALA A 367 22.17 -15.45 -18.96
N GLY A 368 22.51 -16.50 -18.20
CA GLY A 368 23.87 -17.05 -18.11
C GLY A 368 24.80 -16.30 -17.15
N LEU A 369 24.27 -15.58 -16.15
CA LEU A 369 25.10 -14.92 -15.15
C LEU A 369 25.62 -15.90 -14.10
N ASP A 370 26.94 -15.89 -13.88
CA ASP A 370 27.57 -16.69 -12.82
C ASP A 370 27.45 -16.09 -11.42
N GLN A 371 27.23 -14.78 -11.34
CA GLN A 371 27.13 -14.05 -10.08
C GLN A 371 26.06 -12.96 -10.12
N VAL A 372 25.31 -12.87 -9.03
CA VAL A 372 24.30 -11.83 -8.80
C VAL A 372 24.54 -11.17 -7.44
N PRO A 373 24.27 -9.86 -7.30
CA PRO A 373 24.30 -9.19 -6.01
C PRO A 373 23.16 -9.71 -5.13
N ILE A 374 23.52 -10.15 -3.93
CA ILE A 374 22.62 -10.63 -2.89
C ILE A 374 22.77 -9.82 -1.62
N VAL A 375 21.74 -9.85 -0.78
CA VAL A 375 21.75 -9.24 0.54
C VAL A 375 21.18 -10.21 1.56
N ARG A 376 21.94 -10.49 2.61
CA ARG A 376 21.50 -11.33 3.72
C ARG A 376 20.59 -10.53 4.66
N VAL A 377 19.34 -10.94 4.73
CA VAL A 377 18.36 -10.45 5.67
C VAL A 377 18.55 -11.24 6.97
N GLY A 378 19.18 -10.60 7.99
CA GLY A 378 19.60 -11.27 9.23
C GLY A 378 18.53 -12.06 9.99
N SER A 379 18.98 -13.02 10.80
CA SER A 379 18.26 -14.11 11.51
C SER A 379 17.16 -13.73 12.50
N GLN A 380 16.86 -12.44 12.67
CA GLN A 380 15.88 -11.93 13.64
C GLN A 380 14.47 -11.76 13.06
N LEU A 381 14.26 -12.03 11.76
CA LEU A 381 12.91 -11.98 11.18
C LEU A 381 12.11 -13.22 11.57
N SER A 382 10.90 -12.99 12.05
CA SER A 382 9.93 -14.06 12.20
C SER A 382 9.47 -14.60 10.85
N GLN A 383 9.00 -15.84 10.82
CA GLN A 383 8.47 -16.49 9.62
C GLN A 383 7.40 -15.64 8.92
N ILE A 384 6.51 -14.99 9.68
CA ILE A 384 5.45 -14.12 9.14
C ILE A 384 6.02 -12.90 8.41
N GLU A 385 7.13 -12.33 8.89
CA GLU A 385 7.78 -11.18 8.24
C GLU A 385 8.55 -11.57 6.97
N ILE A 386 8.98 -12.83 6.87
CA ILE A 386 9.54 -13.39 5.65
C ILE A 386 8.43 -13.60 4.63
N GLU A 387 7.34 -14.27 5.02
CA GLU A 387 6.18 -14.51 4.17
C GLU A 387 5.59 -13.20 3.63
N SER A 388 5.38 -12.19 4.49
CA SER A 388 4.88 -10.86 4.07
C SER A 388 5.76 -10.26 2.98
N ARG A 389 7.09 -10.31 3.11
CA ARG A 389 8.01 -9.76 2.10
C ARG A 389 7.94 -10.49 0.77
N VAL A 390 7.82 -11.82 0.79
CA VAL A 390 7.66 -12.63 -0.43
C VAL A 390 6.39 -12.21 -1.18
N LEU A 391 5.29 -11.95 -0.46
CA LEU A 391 4.04 -11.50 -1.07
C LEU A 391 4.14 -10.06 -1.58
N ASP A 392 4.71 -9.15 -0.78
CA ASP A 392 4.80 -7.72 -1.11
C ASP A 392 5.67 -7.46 -2.35
N GLU A 393 6.73 -8.25 -2.58
CA GLU A 393 7.48 -8.16 -3.83
C GLU A 393 6.62 -8.51 -5.05
N ASN A 394 5.78 -9.52 -4.92
CA ASN A 394 4.98 -10.02 -6.03
C ASN A 394 3.68 -9.25 -6.20
N LEU A 395 3.43 -8.19 -5.42
CA LEU A 395 2.17 -7.43 -5.43
C LEU A 395 1.79 -6.95 -6.84
N HIS A 396 2.77 -6.46 -7.60
CA HIS A 396 2.59 -5.91 -8.95
C HIS A 396 2.74 -6.93 -10.07
N ARG A 397 2.93 -8.22 -9.74
CA ARG A 397 2.99 -9.28 -10.75
C ARG A 397 1.63 -9.41 -11.45
N ILE A 398 1.64 -9.58 -12.77
CA ILE A 398 0.44 -9.98 -13.50
C ILE A 398 0.10 -11.41 -13.06
N LYS A 399 -1.01 -11.54 -12.34
CA LYS A 399 -1.51 -12.79 -11.78
C LYS A 399 -2.81 -13.18 -12.47
N ASP A 400 -3.04 -14.47 -12.65
CA ASP A 400 -4.41 -14.96 -12.86
C ASP A 400 -5.23 -14.86 -11.55
N GLY A 401 -6.52 -15.14 -11.61
CA GLY A 401 -7.34 -15.07 -10.40
C GLY A 401 -7.07 -16.18 -9.38
N VAL A 402 -6.54 -17.34 -9.76
CA VAL A 402 -6.20 -18.42 -8.82
C VAL A 402 -4.98 -18.04 -7.98
N GLN A 403 -3.93 -17.54 -8.62
CA GLN A 403 -2.73 -17.00 -7.96
C GLN A 403 -3.10 -15.84 -7.02
N LEU A 404 -4.00 -14.96 -7.45
CA LEU A 404 -4.50 -13.85 -6.64
C LEU A 404 -5.21 -14.35 -5.37
N LEU A 405 -6.06 -15.36 -5.48
CA LEU A 405 -6.76 -15.95 -4.33
C LEU A 405 -5.82 -16.70 -3.39
N ARG A 406 -4.81 -17.41 -3.91
CA ARG A 406 -3.76 -18.02 -3.07
C ARG A 406 -3.01 -16.95 -2.26
N GLU A 407 -2.60 -15.86 -2.90
CA GLU A 407 -1.97 -14.74 -2.19
C GLU A 407 -2.90 -14.13 -1.14
N PHE A 408 -4.18 -13.96 -1.46
CA PHE A 408 -5.20 -13.47 -0.53
C PHE A 408 -5.29 -14.33 0.74
N GLU A 409 -5.36 -15.64 0.62
CA GLU A 409 -5.43 -16.56 1.78
C GLU A 409 -4.17 -16.45 2.68
N HIS A 410 -2.98 -16.38 2.09
CA HIS A 410 -1.77 -16.17 2.88
C HIS A 410 -1.73 -14.79 3.54
N ARG A 411 -2.19 -13.74 2.86
CA ARG A 411 -2.31 -12.39 3.46
C ARG A 411 -3.30 -12.39 4.63
N LYS A 412 -4.45 -13.07 4.50
CA LYS A 412 -5.44 -13.22 5.57
C LYS A 412 -4.83 -13.91 6.80
N ARG A 413 -4.03 -14.97 6.60
CA ARG A 413 -3.26 -15.62 7.68
C ARG A 413 -2.27 -14.68 8.35
N ILE A 414 -1.52 -13.88 7.57
CA ILE A 414 -0.53 -12.92 8.07
C ILE A 414 -1.20 -11.83 8.90
N GLU A 415 -2.29 -11.23 8.41
CA GLU A 415 -3.02 -10.18 9.15
C GLU A 415 -3.60 -10.71 10.46
N THR A 416 -4.17 -11.93 10.43
CA THR A 416 -4.64 -12.62 11.64
C THR A 416 -3.51 -12.81 12.64
N ALA A 417 -2.34 -13.27 12.20
CA ALA A 417 -1.20 -13.51 13.08
C ALA A 417 -0.59 -12.22 13.64
N LYS A 418 -0.62 -11.12 12.89
CA LYS A 418 -0.20 -9.78 13.38
C LYS A 418 -1.14 -9.27 14.47
N ALA A 419 -2.45 -9.47 14.31
CA ALA A 419 -3.46 -9.10 15.31
C ALA A 419 -3.28 -9.86 16.62
N VAL A 420 -3.09 -11.19 16.55
CA VAL A 420 -2.87 -12.05 17.73
C VAL A 420 -1.61 -11.65 18.51
N LYS A 421 -0.56 -11.19 17.82
CA LYS A 421 0.68 -10.71 18.46
C LYS A 421 0.61 -9.26 18.98
N GLY A 422 -0.55 -8.60 18.90
CA GLY A 422 -0.73 -7.20 19.31
C GLY A 422 0.05 -6.20 18.45
N GLN A 423 0.52 -6.62 17.27
CA GLN A 423 1.33 -5.78 16.36
C GLN A 423 0.47 -4.82 15.52
N VAL A 424 -0.85 -5.05 15.46
CA VAL A 424 -1.83 -4.19 14.81
C VAL A 424 -3.07 -4.09 15.69
N THR A 425 -3.57 -2.87 15.87
CA THR A 425 -4.85 -2.58 16.56
C THR A 425 -5.83 -2.03 15.54
N TYR A 426 -6.86 -2.79 15.20
CA TYR A 426 -7.96 -2.32 14.36
C TYR A 426 -8.95 -1.56 15.25
N THR A 427 -9.30 -0.33 14.88
CA THR A 427 -10.14 0.56 15.70
C THR A 427 -11.58 0.54 15.22
N ASN A 428 -12.46 0.09 16.11
CA ASN A 428 -13.91 0.19 15.97
C ASN A 428 -14.35 1.62 15.58
N LYS A 429 -15.05 1.76 14.45
CA LYS A 429 -15.90 2.92 14.18
C LYS A 429 -17.22 2.50 13.51
N LYS A 430 -18.29 2.44 14.32
CA LYS A 430 -19.49 3.29 14.18
C LYS A 430 -20.44 3.09 15.37
N TYR A 431 -20.96 4.20 15.90
CA TYR A 431 -22.11 4.25 16.79
C TYR A 431 -23.34 4.53 15.94
N GLU A 432 -24.30 3.61 15.90
CA GLU A 432 -25.69 3.90 15.57
C GLU A 432 -26.58 2.95 16.38
N ASN A 433 -27.52 3.52 17.14
CA ASN A 433 -28.63 2.85 17.83
C ASN A 433 -28.33 1.82 18.92
N GLY A 434 -27.35 2.08 19.79
CA GLY A 434 -27.37 1.63 21.20
C GLY A 434 -27.48 0.12 21.48
N LYS A 435 -27.32 -0.74 20.48
CA LYS A 435 -27.32 -2.20 20.61
C LYS A 435 -25.94 -2.72 20.25
N PHE A 436 -25.31 -3.36 21.22
CA PHE A 436 -24.04 -4.06 21.07
C PHE A 436 -24.26 -5.25 20.12
N GLN A 437 -23.62 -5.27 18.95
CA GLN A 437 -23.49 -6.46 18.11
C GLN A 437 -22.00 -6.75 17.89
N THR A 438 -21.53 -7.89 18.40
CA THR A 438 -20.15 -8.36 18.24
C THR A 438 -20.05 -9.27 17.01
N ASN A 439 -19.88 -8.70 15.82
CA ASN A 439 -19.60 -9.48 14.60
C ASN A 439 -18.58 -8.74 13.71
N SER A 440 -17.33 -8.49 14.14
CA SER A 440 -16.35 -7.83 13.23
C SER A 440 -14.86 -7.97 13.60
N SER A 441 -14.34 -9.19 13.74
CA SER A 441 -12.88 -9.41 13.65
C SER A 441 -12.48 -9.99 12.28
N ALA A 442 -13.25 -10.94 11.76
CA ALA A 442 -12.95 -11.63 10.51
C ALA A 442 -13.05 -10.72 9.27
N GLU A 443 -14.11 -9.92 9.14
CA GLU A 443 -14.31 -9.01 7.99
C GLU A 443 -13.19 -7.98 7.87
N GLU A 444 -12.71 -7.42 8.99
CA GLU A 444 -11.63 -6.43 8.98
C GLU A 444 -10.29 -7.04 8.52
N PHE A 445 -10.01 -8.30 8.87
CA PHE A 445 -8.82 -9.01 8.40
C PHE A 445 -8.92 -9.34 6.91
N CYS A 446 -10.10 -9.73 6.44
CA CYS A 446 -10.36 -9.99 5.02
C CYS A 446 -10.15 -8.72 4.19
N ASP A 447 -10.72 -7.59 4.61
CA ASP A 447 -10.52 -6.32 3.92
C ASP A 447 -9.07 -5.82 3.99
N ALA A 448 -8.38 -6.03 5.11
CA ALA A 448 -6.96 -5.71 5.23
C ALA A 448 -6.10 -6.55 4.27
N ALA A 449 -6.42 -7.83 4.10
CA ALA A 449 -5.72 -8.75 3.19
C ALA A 449 -6.02 -8.46 1.70
N ALA A 450 -7.26 -8.06 1.38
CA ALA A 450 -7.69 -7.77 0.01
C ALA A 450 -7.23 -6.40 -0.50
N ARG A 451 -7.13 -5.39 0.38
CA ARG A 451 -6.80 -4.00 0.01
C ARG A 451 -5.51 -3.87 -0.83
N PRO A 452 -4.37 -4.50 -0.48
CA PRO A 452 -3.17 -4.44 -1.33
C PRO A 452 -3.38 -5.02 -2.74
N LEU A 453 -4.29 -5.98 -2.88
CA LEU A 453 -4.58 -6.66 -4.15
C LEU A 453 -5.53 -5.85 -5.04
N GLY A 454 -6.07 -4.73 -4.55
CA GLY A 454 -7.00 -3.87 -5.30
C GLY A 454 -8.45 -4.37 -5.33
N TYR A 455 -8.83 -5.27 -4.42
CA TYR A 455 -10.18 -5.82 -4.30
C TYR A 455 -10.78 -5.53 -2.93
N ASN A 456 -12.10 -5.64 -2.82
CA ASN A 456 -12.77 -5.71 -1.52
C ASN A 456 -12.61 -7.14 -0.94
N GLY A 457 -12.74 -7.31 0.37
CA GLY A 457 -12.61 -8.62 1.02
C GLY A 457 -13.65 -9.63 0.52
N GLN A 458 -14.91 -9.20 0.42
CA GLN A 458 -16.05 -10.06 0.06
C GLN A 458 -15.91 -10.73 -1.33
N THR A 459 -15.46 -9.98 -2.34
CA THR A 459 -15.26 -10.42 -3.71
C THR A 459 -14.14 -11.46 -3.79
N LEU A 460 -13.07 -11.32 -3.01
CA LEU A 460 -12.04 -12.35 -2.94
C LEU A 460 -12.51 -13.57 -2.15
N GLU A 461 -13.31 -13.39 -1.10
CA GLU A 461 -13.95 -14.52 -0.41
C GLU A 461 -14.92 -15.28 -1.32
N HIS A 462 -15.70 -14.61 -2.16
CA HIS A 462 -16.52 -15.26 -3.19
C HIS A 462 -15.66 -16.14 -4.11
N GLY A 463 -14.52 -15.63 -4.58
CA GLY A 463 -13.59 -16.40 -5.40
C GLY A 463 -13.01 -17.61 -4.66
N ALA A 464 -12.55 -17.43 -3.42
CA ALA A 464 -12.00 -18.51 -2.60
C ALA A 464 -13.04 -19.61 -2.32
N ASN A 465 -14.24 -19.21 -1.92
CA ASN A 465 -15.34 -20.15 -1.67
C ASN A 465 -15.81 -20.86 -2.95
N ALA A 466 -15.77 -20.18 -4.10
CA ALA A 466 -16.06 -20.82 -5.39
C ALA A 466 -15.04 -21.92 -5.71
N LEU A 467 -13.75 -21.71 -5.44
CA LEU A 467 -12.72 -22.74 -5.62
C LEU A 467 -12.91 -23.94 -4.67
N ILE A 468 -13.34 -23.71 -3.42
CA ILE A 468 -13.66 -24.80 -2.48
C ILE A 468 -14.77 -25.68 -3.05
N ILE A 469 -15.87 -25.07 -3.51
CA ILE A 469 -16.98 -25.81 -4.12
C ILE A 469 -16.54 -26.52 -5.41
N ALA A 470 -15.70 -25.89 -6.22
CA ALA A 470 -15.16 -26.53 -7.43
C ALA A 470 -14.34 -27.78 -7.07
N SER A 471 -13.53 -27.74 -6.00
CA SER A 471 -12.82 -28.92 -5.50
C SER A 471 -13.79 -30.02 -5.05
N GLU A 472 -14.81 -29.67 -4.26
CA GLU A 472 -15.83 -30.63 -3.81
C GLU A 472 -16.59 -31.27 -4.98
N LEU A 473 -16.86 -30.51 -6.04
CA LEU A 473 -17.50 -31.01 -7.26
C LEU A 473 -16.58 -31.98 -8.00
N ASN A 474 -15.31 -31.62 -8.14
CA ASN A 474 -14.29 -32.47 -8.77
C ASN A 474 -14.11 -33.80 -8.03
N ASP A 475 -14.05 -33.77 -6.69
CA ASP A 475 -13.94 -34.96 -5.84
C ASP A 475 -15.16 -35.90 -5.98
N LYS A 476 -16.31 -35.36 -6.38
CA LYS A 476 -17.55 -36.10 -6.67
C LYS A 476 -17.70 -36.49 -8.14
N GLY A 477 -16.69 -36.26 -8.97
CA GLY A 477 -16.69 -36.60 -10.40
C GLY A 477 -17.34 -35.57 -11.33
N TYR A 478 -17.78 -34.40 -10.82
CA TYR A 478 -18.35 -33.30 -11.62
C TYR A 478 -17.26 -32.40 -12.20
N ILE A 479 -16.42 -32.96 -13.07
CA ILE A 479 -15.20 -32.32 -13.58
C ILE A 479 -15.52 -31.08 -14.44
N GLU A 480 -16.53 -31.16 -15.32
CA GLU A 480 -16.87 -30.06 -16.22
C GLU A 480 -17.40 -28.84 -15.47
N GLU A 481 -18.29 -29.05 -14.49
CA GLU A 481 -18.83 -27.97 -13.66
C GLU A 481 -17.75 -27.33 -12.79
N ALA A 482 -16.85 -28.14 -12.21
CA ALA A 482 -15.69 -27.65 -11.50
C ALA A 482 -14.80 -26.78 -12.41
N GLN A 483 -14.54 -27.23 -13.64
CA GLN A 483 -13.72 -26.51 -14.61
C GLN A 483 -14.35 -25.18 -15.05
N GLN A 484 -15.68 -25.12 -15.20
CA GLN A 484 -16.38 -23.87 -15.49
C GLN A 484 -16.17 -22.83 -14.38
N ILE A 485 -16.28 -23.25 -13.11
CA ILE A 485 -16.04 -22.36 -11.97
C ILE A 485 -14.58 -21.89 -11.96
N ILE A 486 -13.63 -22.82 -12.12
CA ILE A 486 -12.19 -22.50 -12.16
C ILE A 486 -11.88 -21.52 -13.29
N SER A 487 -12.47 -21.68 -14.47
CA SER A 487 -12.25 -20.78 -15.61
C SER A 487 -12.70 -19.33 -15.33
N LEU A 488 -13.83 -19.15 -14.64
CA LEU A 488 -14.32 -17.84 -14.21
C LEU A 488 -13.40 -17.21 -13.17
N VAL A 489 -12.89 -18.02 -12.23
CA VAL A 489 -11.90 -17.59 -11.25
C VAL A 489 -10.61 -17.15 -11.95
N GLN A 490 -10.08 -17.93 -12.90
CA GLN A 490 -8.84 -17.59 -13.63
C GLN A 490 -8.92 -16.22 -14.31
N VAL A 491 -10.08 -15.87 -14.89
CA VAL A 491 -10.33 -14.56 -15.51
C VAL A 491 -10.84 -13.49 -14.54
N LYS A 492 -10.71 -13.72 -13.22
CA LYS A 492 -11.03 -12.77 -12.13
C LYS A 492 -12.50 -12.37 -12.05
N LYS A 493 -13.43 -13.20 -12.54
CA LYS A 493 -14.88 -13.02 -12.43
C LYS A 493 -15.40 -13.71 -11.16
N PHE A 494 -14.91 -13.29 -10.00
CA PHE A 494 -15.10 -13.99 -8.73
C PHE A 494 -16.58 -14.09 -8.30
N ASP A 495 -17.35 -13.00 -8.40
CA ASP A 495 -18.77 -13.00 -8.04
C ASP A 495 -19.60 -13.94 -8.95
N ASN A 496 -19.28 -13.97 -10.25
CA ASN A 496 -19.93 -14.88 -11.19
C ASN A 496 -19.56 -16.34 -10.91
N ALA A 497 -18.28 -16.61 -10.59
CA ALA A 497 -17.83 -17.93 -10.19
C ALA A 497 -18.57 -18.41 -8.94
N TRP A 498 -18.76 -17.53 -7.97
CA TRP A 498 -19.51 -17.81 -6.75
C TRP A 498 -20.98 -18.11 -7.02
N GLN A 499 -21.67 -17.28 -7.82
CA GLN A 499 -23.06 -17.53 -8.20
C GLN A 499 -23.24 -18.87 -8.93
N LEU A 500 -22.31 -19.22 -9.83
CA LEU A 500 -22.32 -20.50 -10.53
C LEU A 500 -22.10 -21.65 -9.53
N ALA A 501 -21.11 -21.55 -8.65
CA ALA A 501 -20.80 -22.55 -7.64
C ALA A 501 -22.00 -22.83 -6.72
N GLN A 502 -22.69 -21.78 -6.24
CA GLN A 502 -23.89 -21.93 -5.43
C GLN A 502 -25.03 -22.63 -6.19
N ARG A 503 -25.25 -22.29 -7.45
CA ARG A 503 -26.28 -22.92 -8.28
C ARG A 503 -26.01 -24.42 -8.48
N GLN A 504 -24.76 -24.77 -8.79
CA GLN A 504 -24.36 -26.17 -8.98
C GLN A 504 -24.54 -26.96 -7.68
N ARG A 505 -24.16 -26.38 -6.53
CA ARG A 505 -24.35 -27.01 -5.22
C ARG A 505 -25.83 -27.29 -4.90
N ILE A 506 -26.72 -26.33 -5.15
CA ILE A 506 -28.17 -26.46 -4.89
C ILE A 506 -28.81 -27.49 -5.82
N ASN A 507 -28.48 -27.45 -7.12
CA ASN A 507 -29.09 -28.37 -8.09
C ASN A 507 -28.75 -29.82 -7.79
N LYS A 508 -27.50 -30.11 -7.40
CA LYS A 508 -27.10 -31.47 -7.06
C LYS A 508 -27.69 -31.94 -5.73
N GLN A 509 -27.78 -31.07 -4.71
CA GLN A 509 -28.52 -31.39 -3.47
C GLN A 509 -30.01 -31.69 -3.74
N ARG A 510 -30.66 -30.92 -4.62
CA ARG A 510 -32.04 -31.21 -5.05
C ARG A 510 -32.16 -32.53 -5.78
N ASN A 511 -31.22 -32.85 -6.68
CA ASN A 511 -31.23 -34.12 -7.39
C ASN A 511 -31.06 -35.31 -6.42
N THR A 512 -30.14 -35.21 -5.45
CA THR A 512 -29.99 -36.23 -4.40
C THR A 512 -31.27 -36.42 -3.60
N ASN A 513 -31.94 -35.32 -3.20
CA ASN A 513 -33.19 -35.40 -2.46
C ASN A 513 -34.35 -35.95 -3.32
N ALA A 514 -34.37 -35.67 -4.62
CA ALA A 514 -35.38 -36.17 -5.55
C ALA A 514 -35.21 -37.68 -5.79
N ILE A 515 -33.98 -38.14 -6.07
CA ILE A 515 -33.64 -39.56 -6.17
C ILE A 515 -34.01 -40.28 -4.87
N GLN A 516 -33.68 -39.68 -3.71
CA GLN A 516 -34.10 -40.24 -2.42
C GLN A 516 -35.62 -40.34 -2.29
N GLY A 517 -36.37 -39.33 -2.72
CA GLY A 517 -37.85 -39.33 -2.65
C GLY A 517 -38.50 -40.34 -3.59
N GLU A 518 -38.02 -40.48 -4.83
CA GLU A 518 -38.51 -41.46 -5.80
C GLU A 518 -38.20 -42.90 -5.37
N LEU A 519 -36.95 -43.15 -4.93
CA LEU A 519 -36.56 -44.46 -4.39
C LEU A 519 -37.38 -44.82 -3.14
N PHE A 520 -37.72 -43.82 -2.31
CA PHE A 520 -38.55 -44.01 -1.13
C PHE A 520 -39.98 -44.41 -1.49
N LEU A 521 -40.57 -43.80 -2.52
CA LEU A 521 -41.90 -44.14 -3.01
C LEU A 521 -41.94 -45.56 -3.59
N GLU A 522 -40.95 -45.91 -4.40
CA GLU A 522 -40.89 -47.23 -5.05
C GLU A 522 -40.75 -48.38 -4.04
N ILE A 523 -39.97 -48.17 -2.98
CA ILE A 523 -39.77 -49.16 -1.90
C ILE A 523 -41.00 -49.28 -0.99
N ASN A 524 -41.80 -48.21 -0.86
CA ASN A 524 -43.02 -48.24 -0.04
C ASN A 524 -44.21 -48.88 -0.77
N GLU A 525 -44.25 -48.80 -2.11
CA GLU A 525 -45.31 -49.39 -2.93
C GLU A 525 -45.09 -50.87 -3.24
N ARG A 526 -43.83 -51.32 -3.31
CA ARG A 526 -43.49 -52.74 -3.50
C ARG A 526 -43.22 -53.37 -2.14
N GLN A 527 -44.10 -54.26 -1.64
CA GLN A 527 -43.74 -55.14 -0.53
C GLN A 527 -42.53 -55.98 -0.96
N CYS A 528 -41.34 -55.58 -0.52
CA CYS A 528 -40.10 -56.30 -0.77
C CYS A 528 -40.11 -57.63 0.00
N TYR A 529 -40.70 -58.66 -0.59
CA TYR A 529 -40.47 -60.05 -0.18
C TYR A 529 -39.09 -60.47 -0.69
N LEU A 530 -38.04 -60.14 0.05
CA LEU A 530 -36.69 -60.61 -0.21
C LEU A 530 -36.62 -62.10 0.13
N LYS A 531 -36.82 -62.93 -0.89
CA LYS A 531 -36.86 -64.39 -0.79
C LYS A 531 -35.55 -64.91 -0.17
N GLY A 532 -35.58 -65.35 1.10
CA GLY A 532 -34.42 -65.90 1.81
C GLY A 532 -33.92 -65.09 3.00
N ILE A 533 -34.50 -63.92 3.29
CA ILE A 533 -34.30 -63.20 4.56
C ILE A 533 -35.49 -63.52 5.46
N ALA A 534 -35.24 -63.90 6.72
CA ALA A 534 -36.34 -64.17 7.65
C ALA A 534 -37.14 -62.88 7.92
N ASP A 535 -38.46 -62.92 7.71
CA ASP A 535 -39.36 -61.77 7.86
C ASP A 535 -39.15 -61.02 9.20
N THR A 536 -38.77 -61.75 10.25
CA THR A 536 -38.49 -61.21 11.58
C THR A 536 -37.33 -60.20 11.66
N ASP A 537 -36.29 -60.33 10.82
CA ASP A 537 -35.15 -59.40 10.84
C ASP A 537 -35.49 -58.09 10.11
N ALA A 538 -36.23 -58.19 9.00
CA ALA A 538 -36.73 -57.03 8.27
C ALA A 538 -37.79 -56.26 9.10
N GLU A 539 -38.71 -56.98 9.74
CA GLU A 539 -39.71 -56.39 10.65
C GLU A 539 -39.06 -55.69 11.84
N LYS A 540 -37.95 -56.22 12.37
CA LYS A 540 -37.23 -55.59 13.49
C LYS A 540 -36.61 -54.25 13.10
N ILE A 541 -35.96 -54.17 11.93
CA ILE A 541 -35.39 -52.93 11.39
C ILE A 541 -36.51 -51.90 11.13
N ILE A 542 -37.66 -52.33 10.58
CA ILE A 542 -38.82 -51.46 10.36
C ILE A 542 -39.38 -50.95 11.70
N SER A 543 -39.46 -51.80 12.73
CA SER A 543 -39.96 -51.39 14.05
C SER A 543 -39.04 -50.38 14.75
N GLU A 544 -37.73 -50.48 14.52
CA GLU A 544 -36.71 -49.69 15.23
C GLU A 544 -36.42 -48.34 14.56
N TYR A 545 -36.47 -48.28 13.23
CA TYR A 545 -36.14 -47.07 12.48
C TYR A 545 -37.35 -46.45 11.77
N GLY A 546 -38.48 -47.17 11.67
CA GLY A 546 -39.60 -46.79 10.82
C GLY A 546 -39.20 -46.74 9.34
N TYR A 547 -40.10 -46.23 8.51
CA TYR A 547 -39.79 -45.95 7.10
C TYR A 547 -39.03 -44.62 7.01
N ASN A 548 -37.71 -44.62 7.16
CA ASN A 548 -36.84 -43.46 6.88
C ASN A 548 -35.49 -43.85 6.22
N HIS A 549 -34.58 -42.89 5.97
CA HIS A 549 -33.31 -43.16 5.27
C HIS A 549 -32.42 -44.20 5.98
N THR A 550 -32.52 -44.30 7.30
CA THR A 550 -31.71 -45.21 8.11
C THR A 550 -32.19 -46.65 7.92
N TYR A 551 -33.48 -46.84 7.66
CA TYR A 551 -34.04 -48.12 7.25
C TYR A 551 -33.41 -48.63 5.94
N LEU A 552 -33.26 -47.78 4.92
CA LEU A 552 -32.69 -48.19 3.63
C LEU A 552 -31.23 -48.65 3.76
N ILE A 553 -30.42 -47.87 4.50
CA ILE A 553 -29.02 -48.23 4.76
C ILE A 553 -28.95 -49.56 5.52
N LYS A 554 -29.80 -49.75 6.53
CA LYS A 554 -29.84 -51.00 7.32
C LYS A 554 -30.37 -52.19 6.54
N LEU A 555 -31.26 -51.99 5.59
CA LEU A 555 -31.74 -53.03 4.69
C LEU A 555 -30.63 -53.46 3.72
N VAL A 556 -29.89 -52.51 3.14
CA VAL A 556 -28.73 -52.80 2.28
C VAL A 556 -27.63 -53.55 3.06
N ASP A 557 -27.29 -53.08 4.27
CA ASP A 557 -26.36 -53.78 5.17
C ASP A 557 -26.80 -55.24 5.45
N LEU A 558 -28.11 -55.48 5.62
CA LEU A 558 -28.67 -56.80 5.87
C LEU A 558 -28.58 -57.71 4.63
N ILE A 559 -28.87 -57.15 3.45
CA ILE A 559 -28.79 -57.84 2.15
C ILE A 559 -27.34 -58.21 1.84
N GLU A 560 -26.40 -57.26 1.96
CA GLU A 560 -24.96 -57.51 1.77
C GLU A 560 -24.46 -58.63 2.69
N LYS A 561 -24.97 -58.69 3.92
CA LYS A 561 -24.61 -59.69 4.91
C LYS A 561 -25.18 -61.08 4.61
N HIS A 562 -26.36 -61.18 3.99
CA HIS A 562 -27.01 -62.46 3.65
C HIS A 562 -26.53 -63.04 2.32
N ILE A 563 -26.24 -62.21 1.32
CA ILE A 563 -25.88 -62.65 -0.03
C ILE A 563 -24.36 -62.86 -0.18
N GLY A 564 -23.57 -62.27 0.72
CA GLY A 564 -22.10 -62.32 0.70
C GLY A 564 -21.53 -61.30 -0.29
N ARG A 565 -20.46 -60.60 0.10
CA ARG A 565 -19.85 -59.50 -0.68
C ARG A 565 -19.23 -59.92 -2.01
N ASP A 566 -19.04 -61.21 -2.26
CA ASP A 566 -18.19 -61.70 -3.37
C ASP A 566 -18.97 -62.16 -4.62
N ASN A 567 -20.30 -61.99 -4.67
CA ASN A 567 -21.13 -62.35 -5.84
C ASN A 567 -21.83 -61.15 -6.48
N TYR A 568 -21.11 -60.06 -6.76
CA TYR A 568 -21.64 -58.97 -7.58
C TYR A 568 -20.99 -58.95 -8.97
N GLY A 569 -21.52 -59.76 -9.88
CA GLY A 569 -21.68 -59.38 -11.28
C GLY A 569 -23.07 -58.77 -11.43
N TRP A 570 -23.17 -57.45 -11.29
CA TRP A 570 -24.40 -56.71 -11.57
C TRP A 570 -24.12 -55.80 -12.75
N ASP A 571 -24.93 -55.97 -13.80
CA ASP A 571 -25.09 -55.00 -14.87
C ASP A 571 -25.88 -53.82 -14.29
N ASP A 572 -25.50 -52.58 -14.65
CA ASP A 572 -25.96 -51.31 -14.03
C ASP A 572 -27.45 -50.99 -14.33
N THR A 573 -28.28 -52.01 -14.60
CA THR A 573 -29.68 -51.85 -15.06
C THR A 573 -30.73 -52.71 -14.35
N ASP A 574 -30.42 -53.35 -13.22
CA ASP A 574 -31.44 -53.98 -12.34
C ASP A 574 -31.44 -53.40 -10.91
#